data_AF-K1UVZ3-F1
#
_entry.id   AF-K1UVZ3-F1
#
_cell.length_a   1.000
_cell.length_b   1.000
_cell.length_c   1.000
_cell.angle_alpha   90.00
_cell.angle_beta   90.00
_cell.angle_gamma   90.00
#
_symmetry.space_group_name_H-M   'P 1'
#
loop_
_entity.id
_entity.type
_entity.pdbx_description
1 polymer ?
#
loop_
_entity_poly.entity_id
_entity_poly.type
_entity_poly.pdbx_seq_one_letter_code
_entity_poly.pdbx_strand_id
1 'polypeptide(L)'
;MREISYSQNGEYQIPDISLEETRGTIGKYGMMRKEYLRNHKVARFNILTLQNRLDSHLMEIDSQARQRVDDLMNELLEKDPAPDKMADGMAWTRHMNQIKAQARGAGDSGDYLQLSLFPTEEEQLGEIRKAAAALEQPAAFLISDEVVNDILRTGSGQKNTLFHITARLIEGLDNEEMRSFLKDEYGTGGKGFTIDGQKISIWYDNDGIRIRRGDSARRNFDRMVTWEEAANRIRDMYEDGNYVDNLISMPFRVPAVEVPYRHR
;
A
#
# COMPACT_ATOMS: atom_id res chain seq x y z
N MET A 1 -20.40 -18.67 -8.44
CA MET A 1 -20.69 -17.52 -9.33
C MET A 1 -21.82 -16.72 -8.71
N ARG A 2 -21.61 -15.43 -8.40
CA ARG A 2 -22.72 -14.53 -8.04
C ARG A 2 -23.30 -14.01 -9.37
N GLU A 3 -24.59 -14.24 -9.62
CA GLU A 3 -25.28 -13.64 -10.77
C GLU A 3 -25.42 -12.14 -10.52
N ILE A 4 -24.94 -11.31 -11.45
CA ILE A 4 -25.10 -9.86 -11.39
C ILE A 4 -26.38 -9.52 -12.15
N SER A 5 -27.38 -8.97 -11.46
CA SER A 5 -28.59 -8.45 -12.10
C SER A 5 -28.35 -7.04 -12.63
N TYR A 6 -29.12 -6.62 -13.64
CA TYR A 6 -28.98 -5.31 -14.27
C TYR A 6 -30.33 -4.60 -14.31
N SER A 7 -30.34 -3.33 -13.95
CA SER A 7 -31.49 -2.44 -14.11
C SER A 7 -31.27 -1.46 -15.28
N GLN A 8 -32.33 -1.23 -16.05
CA GLN A 8 -32.27 -0.45 -17.28
C GLN A 8 -32.58 1.02 -16.97
N ASN A 9 -31.65 1.93 -17.31
CA ASN A 9 -31.82 3.37 -17.16
C ASN A 9 -31.55 4.06 -18.50
N GLY A 10 -32.65 4.33 -19.23
CA GLY A 10 -32.58 4.78 -20.62
C GLY A 10 -31.99 3.71 -21.54
N GLU A 11 -30.94 4.05 -22.27
CA GLU A 11 -30.23 3.14 -23.19
C GLU A 11 -29.16 2.28 -22.49
N TYR A 12 -28.88 2.53 -21.21
CA TYR A 12 -27.81 1.86 -20.47
C TYR A 12 -28.38 0.81 -19.50
N GLN A 13 -27.75 -0.36 -19.48
CA GLN A 13 -27.95 -1.37 -18.43
C GLN A 13 -26.92 -1.17 -17.33
N ILE A 14 -27.40 -0.83 -16.14
CA ILE A 14 -26.58 -0.59 -14.96
C ILE A 14 -26.65 -1.84 -14.08
N PRO A 15 -25.52 -2.47 -13.73
CA PRO A 15 -25.53 -3.60 -12.80
C PRO A 15 -26.06 -3.17 -11.43
N ASP A 16 -26.91 -4.00 -10.83
CA ASP A 16 -27.45 -3.81 -9.49
C ASP A 16 -26.40 -4.22 -8.46
N ILE A 17 -25.49 -3.30 -8.16
CA ILE A 17 -24.43 -3.52 -7.19
C ILE A 17 -25.00 -3.20 -5.80
N SER A 18 -25.34 -4.22 -5.02
CA SER A 18 -25.65 -4.03 -3.59
C SER A 18 -24.35 -3.85 -2.80
N LEU A 19 -24.20 -2.72 -2.10
CA LEU A 19 -23.12 -2.55 -1.13
C LEU A 19 -23.35 -3.52 0.03
N GLU A 20 -22.37 -4.36 0.36
CA GLU A 20 -22.43 -5.15 1.59
C GLU A 20 -22.44 -4.17 2.79
N GLU A 21 -23.59 -4.08 3.47
CA GLU A 21 -23.71 -3.28 4.69
C GLU A 21 -22.83 -3.87 5.79
N THR A 22 -21.93 -3.05 6.32
CA THR A 22 -21.15 -3.40 7.50
C THR A 22 -22.07 -3.44 8.71
N ARG A 23 -22.41 -4.65 9.17
CA ARG A 23 -23.29 -4.84 10.33
C ARG A 23 -22.51 -4.61 11.63
N GLY A 24 -22.87 -3.57 12.39
CA GLY A 24 -22.35 -3.32 13.74
C GLY A 24 -22.28 -1.84 14.12
N THR A 25 -22.11 -1.56 15.40
CA THR A 25 -21.88 -0.19 15.91
C THR A 25 -20.40 0.04 16.16
N ILE A 26 -19.84 1.13 15.63
CA ILE A 26 -18.46 1.55 15.89
C ILE A 26 -18.36 2.05 17.34
N GLY A 27 -17.45 1.45 18.13
CA GLY A 27 -17.23 1.81 19.52
C GLY A 27 -16.45 3.12 19.72
N LYS A 28 -16.16 3.44 20.98
CA LYS A 28 -15.45 4.67 21.37
C LYS A 28 -14.13 4.82 20.60
N TYR A 29 -13.29 3.79 20.56
CA TYR A 29 -11.95 3.86 19.98
C TYR A 29 -12.00 3.97 18.45
N GLY A 30 -12.97 3.31 17.82
CA GLY A 30 -13.22 3.47 16.38
C GLY A 30 -13.65 4.90 16.02
N MET A 31 -14.48 5.55 16.84
CA MET A 31 -14.86 6.95 16.61
C MET A 31 -13.66 7.90 16.77
N MET A 32 -12.79 7.64 17.74
CA MET A 32 -11.56 8.42 17.93
C MET A 32 -10.62 8.25 16.73
N ARG A 33 -10.49 7.02 16.22
CA ARG A 33 -9.72 6.76 15.00
C ARG A 33 -10.30 7.47 13.77
N LYS A 34 -11.63 7.49 13.63
CA LYS A 34 -12.33 8.21 12.55
C LYS A 34 -11.98 9.69 12.55
N GLU A 35 -12.02 10.31 13.73
CA GLU A 35 -11.70 11.72 13.90
C GLU A 35 -10.22 12.01 13.60
N TYR A 36 -9.31 11.15 14.08
CA TYR A 36 -7.88 11.26 13.76
C TYR A 36 -7.61 11.14 12.26
N LEU A 37 -8.23 10.17 11.58
CA LEU A 37 -8.10 9.99 10.13
C LEU A 37 -8.58 11.23 9.38
N ARG A 38 -9.71 11.80 9.80
CA ARG A 38 -10.28 13.01 9.20
C ARG A 38 -9.39 14.24 9.37
N ASN A 39 -8.77 14.42 10.53
CA ASN A 39 -8.06 15.66 10.87
C ASN A 39 -6.56 15.61 10.57
N HIS A 40 -5.95 14.43 10.57
CA HIS A 40 -4.49 14.28 10.44
C HIS A 40 -4.06 13.38 9.27
N LYS A 41 -4.95 12.56 8.72
CA LYS A 41 -4.64 11.60 7.64
C LYS A 41 -5.73 11.59 6.56
N VAL A 42 -6.08 12.79 6.07
CA VAL A 42 -7.18 13.05 5.12
C VAL A 42 -7.13 12.13 3.90
N ALA A 43 -5.95 11.96 3.29
CA ALA A 43 -5.78 11.09 2.13
C ALA A 43 -6.22 9.65 2.43
N ARG A 44 -5.87 9.15 3.63
CA ARG A 44 -6.19 7.80 4.07
C ARG A 44 -7.67 7.64 4.42
N PHE A 45 -8.27 8.65 5.06
CA PHE A 45 -9.71 8.69 5.29
C PHE A 45 -10.49 8.58 3.98
N ASN A 46 -10.07 9.35 2.96
CA ASN A 46 -10.71 9.34 1.64
C ASN A 46 -10.53 7.99 0.93
N ILE A 47 -9.33 7.40 0.97
CA ILE A 47 -9.08 6.08 0.37
C ILE A 47 -9.98 5.00 1.00
N LEU A 48 -10.04 4.93 2.33
CA LEU A 48 -10.87 3.95 3.04
C LEU A 48 -12.36 4.13 2.75
N THR A 49 -12.81 5.38 2.60
CA THR A 49 -14.19 5.71 2.25
C THR A 49 -14.51 5.28 0.82
N LEU A 50 -13.66 5.63 -0.15
CA LEU A 50 -13.84 5.28 -1.56
C LEU A 50 -13.82 3.76 -1.79
N GLN A 51 -13.05 3.03 -0.98
CA GLN A 51 -12.99 1.57 -1.02
C GLN A 51 -14.14 0.89 -0.27
N ASN A 52 -15.07 1.65 0.33
CA ASN A 52 -16.13 1.13 1.21
C ASN A 52 -15.60 0.25 2.36
N ARG A 53 -14.41 0.57 2.88
CA ARG A 53 -13.72 -0.17 3.95
C ARG A 53 -13.56 0.63 5.23
N LEU A 54 -14.04 1.87 5.25
CA LEU A 54 -13.92 2.74 6.42
C LEU A 54 -14.54 2.08 7.66
N ASP A 55 -15.79 1.66 7.60
CA ASP A 55 -16.49 1.15 8.79
C ASP A 55 -15.87 -0.16 9.29
N SER A 56 -15.51 -1.10 8.40
CA SER A 56 -14.79 -2.32 8.77
C SER A 56 -13.45 -2.01 9.46
N HIS A 57 -12.68 -1.06 8.90
CA HIS A 57 -11.42 -0.63 9.51
C HIS A 57 -11.64 -0.03 10.90
N LEU A 58 -12.65 0.83 11.07
CA LEU A 58 -12.93 1.44 12.36
C LEU A 58 -13.37 0.39 13.41
N MET A 59 -14.11 -0.64 13.02
CA MET A 59 -14.49 -1.74 13.90
C MET A 59 -13.29 -2.59 14.31
N GLU A 60 -12.39 -2.89 13.38
CA GLU A 60 -11.17 -3.64 13.65
C GLU A 60 -10.24 -2.88 14.62
N ILE A 61 -10.01 -1.59 14.36
CA ILE A 61 -9.22 -0.74 15.25
C ILE A 61 -9.87 -0.61 16.63
N ASP A 62 -11.20 -0.52 16.68
CA ASP A 62 -11.93 -0.50 17.96
C ASP A 62 -11.70 -1.78 18.77
N SER A 63 -11.74 -2.94 18.11
CA SER A 63 -11.46 -4.24 18.75
C SER A 63 -10.02 -4.33 19.25
N GLN A 64 -9.05 -3.96 18.41
CA GLN A 64 -7.63 -4.00 18.75
C GLN A 64 -7.28 -3.06 19.90
N ALA A 65 -7.87 -1.85 19.91
CA ALA A 65 -7.67 -0.90 21.01
C ALA A 65 -8.25 -1.41 22.33
N ARG A 66 -9.40 -2.09 22.32
CA ARG A 66 -9.96 -2.73 23.52
C ARG A 66 -9.02 -3.83 24.03
N GLN A 67 -8.53 -4.68 23.14
CA GLN A 67 -7.58 -5.74 23.50
C GLN A 67 -6.32 -5.16 24.16
N ARG A 68 -5.72 -4.13 23.57
CA ARG A 68 -4.53 -3.47 24.14
C ARG A 68 -4.78 -2.85 25.50
N VAL A 69 -5.98 -2.28 25.72
CA VAL A 69 -6.37 -1.78 27.05
C VAL A 69 -6.47 -2.93 28.05
N ASP A 70 -7.05 -4.06 27.66
CA ASP A 70 -7.19 -5.22 28.55
C ASP A 70 -5.82 -5.82 28.88
N ASP A 71 -4.90 -5.92 27.90
CA ASP A 71 -3.52 -6.38 28.11
C ASP A 71 -2.76 -5.45 29.08
N LEU A 72 -2.85 -4.13 28.87
CA LEU A 72 -2.27 -3.14 29.79
C LEU A 72 -2.88 -3.20 31.18
N MET A 73 -4.19 -3.45 31.28
CA MET A 73 -4.84 -3.64 32.58
C MET A 73 -4.28 -4.87 33.31
N ASN A 74 -4.01 -5.97 32.60
CA ASN A 74 -3.41 -7.16 33.18
C ASN A 74 -1.99 -6.88 33.68
N GLU A 75 -1.14 -6.21 32.88
CA GLU A 75 0.21 -5.82 33.28
C GLU A 75 0.22 -4.89 34.51
N LEU A 76 -0.73 -3.96 34.59
CA LEU A 76 -0.87 -3.08 35.74
C LEU A 76 -1.34 -3.85 36.98
N LEU A 77 -2.23 -4.81 36.85
CA LEU A 77 -2.70 -5.64 37.96
C LEU A 77 -1.64 -6.62 38.47
N GLU A 78 -0.68 -7.03 37.64
CA GLU A 78 0.48 -7.79 38.12
C GLU A 78 1.37 -6.95 39.05
N LYS A 79 1.52 -5.66 38.74
CA LYS A 79 2.33 -4.72 39.52
C LYS A 79 1.58 -4.16 40.73
N ASP A 80 0.27 -3.98 40.61
CA ASP A 80 -0.62 -3.40 41.61
C ASP A 80 -1.91 -4.24 41.76
N PRO A 81 -1.82 -5.39 42.47
CA PRO A 81 -2.92 -6.35 42.57
C PRO A 81 -4.17 -5.78 43.22
N ALA A 82 -5.33 -6.16 42.70
CA ALA A 82 -6.60 -5.72 43.25
C ALA A 82 -6.81 -6.23 44.69
N PRO A 83 -7.37 -5.41 45.60
CA PRO A 83 -7.70 -5.83 46.96
C PRO A 83 -8.78 -6.92 46.96
N ASP A 84 -8.91 -7.68 48.04
CA ASP A 84 -9.94 -8.73 48.12
C ASP A 84 -11.36 -8.13 48.04
N LYS A 85 -12.08 -8.53 46.99
CA LYS A 85 -13.43 -8.08 46.70
C LYS A 85 -14.44 -8.50 47.77
N MET A 86 -14.24 -9.64 48.43
CA MET A 86 -15.13 -10.10 49.50
C MET A 86 -14.89 -9.36 50.81
N ALA A 87 -13.66 -8.90 51.04
CA ALA A 87 -13.31 -8.08 52.20
C ALA A 87 -13.77 -6.63 52.05
N ASP A 88 -13.55 -6.01 50.87
CA ASP A 88 -13.99 -4.63 50.59
C ASP A 88 -14.31 -4.42 49.09
N GLY A 89 -15.60 -4.54 48.76
CA GLY A 89 -16.08 -4.34 47.39
C GLY A 89 -15.96 -2.89 46.89
N MET A 90 -15.96 -1.89 47.77
CA MET A 90 -15.82 -0.48 47.37
C MET A 90 -14.36 -0.17 47.03
N ALA A 91 -13.42 -0.63 47.85
CA ALA A 91 -11.99 -0.51 47.56
C ALA A 91 -11.62 -1.22 46.25
N TRP A 92 -12.13 -2.44 46.03
CA TRP A 92 -11.94 -3.17 44.76
C TRP A 92 -12.46 -2.39 43.56
N THR A 93 -13.68 -1.84 43.65
CA THR A 93 -14.29 -1.08 42.54
C THR A 93 -13.50 0.20 42.23
N ARG A 94 -13.05 0.92 43.26
CA ARG A 94 -12.21 2.11 43.09
C ARG A 94 -10.87 1.76 42.43
N HIS A 95 -10.22 0.67 42.88
CA HIS A 95 -8.95 0.19 42.33
C HIS A 95 -9.06 -0.17 40.85
N MET A 96 -10.05 -1.00 40.49
CA MET A 96 -10.25 -1.42 39.11
C MET A 96 -10.54 -0.24 38.18
N ASN A 97 -11.28 0.78 38.65
CA ASN A 97 -11.52 1.99 37.88
C ASN A 97 -10.25 2.83 37.69
N GLN A 98 -9.37 2.89 38.71
CA GLN A 98 -8.08 3.57 38.61
C GLN A 98 -7.17 2.88 37.60
N ILE A 99 -7.01 1.55 37.68
CA ILE A 99 -6.20 0.76 36.74
C ILE A 99 -6.72 0.94 35.30
N LYS A 100 -8.04 0.86 35.12
CA LYS A 100 -8.67 1.07 33.81
C LYS A 100 -8.47 2.49 33.28
N ALA A 101 -8.46 3.50 34.15
CA ALA A 101 -8.17 4.89 33.75
C ALA A 101 -6.70 5.05 33.34
N GLN A 102 -5.78 4.42 34.05
CA GLN A 102 -4.35 4.41 33.71
C GLN A 102 -4.09 3.70 32.38
N ALA A 103 -4.66 2.51 32.17
CA ALA A 103 -4.53 1.74 30.93
C ALA A 103 -5.08 2.49 29.70
N ARG A 104 -6.08 3.35 29.90
CA ARG A 104 -6.69 4.17 28.84
C ARG A 104 -5.97 5.48 28.56
N GLY A 105 -5.06 5.90 29.45
CA GLY A 105 -4.47 7.23 29.48
C GLY A 105 -5.40 8.28 30.10
N ALA A 106 -4.96 8.90 31.19
CA ALA A 106 -5.70 9.96 31.86
C ALA A 106 -5.31 11.35 31.31
N GLY A 107 -6.19 11.92 30.47
CA GLY A 107 -6.63 13.32 30.51
C GLY A 107 -5.68 14.50 30.20
N ASP A 108 -4.36 14.42 30.36
CA ASP A 108 -3.52 15.64 30.28
C ASP A 108 -2.30 15.54 29.35
N SER A 109 -2.03 14.34 28.82
CA SER A 109 -1.01 14.08 27.77
C SER A 109 -1.59 13.19 26.65
N GLY A 110 -2.92 13.31 26.46
CA GLY A 110 -3.83 12.32 25.88
C GLY A 110 -3.60 11.89 24.42
N ASP A 111 -2.75 12.57 23.66
CA ASP A 111 -2.52 12.21 22.26
C ASP A 111 -1.57 11.01 22.11
N TYR A 112 -0.54 10.89 22.94
CA TYR A 112 0.52 9.88 22.76
C TYR A 112 0.11 8.47 23.20
N LEU A 113 -0.52 8.34 24.38
CA LEU A 113 -1.03 7.05 24.88
C LEU A 113 -2.20 6.54 24.04
N GLN A 114 -3.00 7.46 23.49
CA GLN A 114 -4.08 7.07 22.60
C GLN A 114 -3.57 6.56 21.25
N LEU A 115 -2.51 7.17 20.72
CA LEU A 115 -1.85 6.68 19.51
C LEU A 115 -1.23 5.29 19.71
N SER A 116 -0.70 4.96 20.88
CA SER A 116 -0.16 3.62 21.17
C SER A 116 -1.25 2.55 21.35
N LEU A 117 -2.48 2.94 21.70
CA LEU A 117 -3.64 2.02 21.71
C LEU A 117 -4.10 1.64 20.30
N PHE A 118 -3.66 2.36 19.27
CA PHE A 118 -3.92 2.02 17.88
C PHE A 118 -2.69 1.34 17.27
N PRO A 119 -2.87 0.37 16.37
CA PRO A 119 -1.76 -0.17 15.60
C PRO A 119 -1.08 0.92 14.79
N THR A 120 0.20 0.71 14.53
CA THR A 120 1.01 1.66 13.76
C THR A 120 0.46 1.80 12.35
N GLU A 121 0.85 2.88 11.65
CA GLU A 121 0.42 3.09 10.27
C GLU A 121 0.81 1.91 9.36
N GLU A 122 1.99 1.33 9.58
CA GLU A 122 2.49 0.16 8.87
C GLU A 122 1.68 -1.11 9.18
N GLU A 123 1.40 -1.39 10.46
CA GLU A 123 0.58 -2.53 10.87
C GLU A 123 -0.81 -2.45 10.23
N GLN A 124 -1.42 -1.27 10.28
CA GLN A 124 -2.72 -1.03 9.68
C GLN A 124 -2.68 -1.15 8.15
N LEU A 125 -1.58 -0.75 7.49
CA LEU A 125 -1.41 -0.92 6.05
C LEU A 125 -1.24 -2.40 5.67
N GLY A 126 -0.51 -3.14 6.49
CA GLY A 126 -0.32 -4.59 6.37
C GLY A 126 -1.64 -5.34 6.45
N GLU A 127 -2.47 -5.06 7.46
CA GLU A 127 -3.78 -5.71 7.62
C GLU A 127 -4.77 -5.31 6.52
N ILE A 128 -4.74 -4.04 6.07
CA ILE A 128 -5.53 -3.61 4.91
C ILE A 128 -5.15 -4.40 3.65
N ARG A 129 -3.85 -4.64 3.42
CA ARG A 129 -3.32 -5.42 2.30
C ARG A 129 -3.69 -6.90 2.42
N LYS A 130 -3.54 -7.50 3.61
CA LYS A 130 -3.94 -8.90 3.87
C LYS A 130 -5.44 -9.10 3.67
N ALA A 131 -6.28 -8.21 4.22
CA ALA A 131 -7.72 -8.28 4.03
C ALA A 131 -8.16 -7.94 2.60
N ALA A 132 -7.43 -7.09 1.87
CA ALA A 132 -7.64 -6.86 0.44
C ALA A 132 -7.29 -8.10 -0.41
N ALA A 133 -6.31 -8.88 0.04
CA ALA A 133 -5.95 -10.14 -0.60
C ALA A 133 -6.92 -11.29 -0.23
N ALA A 134 -7.51 -11.25 0.98
CA ALA A 134 -8.45 -12.26 1.49
C ALA A 134 -9.90 -12.04 1.02
N LEU A 135 -10.31 -10.78 0.83
CA LEU A 135 -11.46 -10.45 0.01
C LEU A 135 -11.00 -10.67 -1.42
N GLU A 136 -11.35 -11.80 -2.04
CA GLU A 136 -11.09 -12.03 -3.46
C GLU A 136 -11.70 -10.89 -4.29
N GLN A 137 -10.95 -9.82 -4.51
CA GLN A 137 -11.18 -8.97 -5.67
C GLN A 137 -11.01 -9.91 -6.85
N PRO A 138 -11.98 -10.00 -7.77
CA PRO A 138 -11.80 -10.84 -8.94
C PRO A 138 -10.46 -10.46 -9.55
N ALA A 139 -9.56 -11.41 -9.79
CA ALA A 139 -8.18 -11.14 -10.25
C ALA A 139 -8.14 -10.18 -11.47
N ALA A 140 -9.24 -10.12 -12.21
CA ALA A 140 -9.53 -9.15 -13.27
C ALA A 140 -9.49 -7.66 -12.85
N PHE A 141 -9.54 -7.31 -11.55
CA PHE A 141 -9.53 -5.94 -11.02
C PHE A 141 -8.19 -5.51 -10.44
N LEU A 142 -7.24 -6.43 -10.20
CA LEU A 142 -5.88 -6.06 -9.80
C LEU A 142 -5.06 -5.73 -11.04
N ILE A 143 -4.26 -4.67 -11.00
CA ILE A 143 -3.18 -4.49 -11.99
C ILE A 143 -2.17 -5.59 -11.67
N SER A 144 -2.06 -6.60 -12.53
CA SER A 144 -1.16 -7.74 -12.33
C SER A 144 0.30 -7.32 -12.38
N ASP A 145 1.17 -8.15 -11.82
CA ASP A 145 2.61 -7.97 -11.89
C ASP A 145 3.13 -8.00 -13.33
N GLU A 146 2.48 -8.78 -14.20
CA GLU A 146 2.75 -8.81 -15.64
C GLU A 146 2.50 -7.45 -16.29
N VAL A 147 1.36 -6.83 -16.03
CA VAL A 147 1.05 -5.48 -16.53
C VAL A 147 2.03 -4.44 -15.99
N VAL A 148 2.44 -4.54 -14.72
CA VAL A 148 3.48 -3.66 -14.17
C VAL A 148 4.79 -3.82 -14.92
N ASN A 149 5.21 -5.06 -15.14
CA ASN A 149 6.45 -5.40 -15.83
C ASN A 149 6.42 -4.88 -17.29
N ASP A 150 5.32 -5.11 -18.01
CA ASP A 150 5.12 -4.58 -19.37
C ASP A 150 5.24 -3.06 -19.41
N ILE A 151 4.64 -2.36 -18.44
CA ILE A 151 4.76 -0.91 -18.32
C ILE A 151 6.22 -0.48 -18.12
N LEU A 152 6.93 -1.12 -17.18
CA LEU A 152 8.32 -0.79 -16.86
C LEU A 152 9.27 -1.02 -18.05
N ARG A 153 9.01 -2.05 -18.85
CA ARG A 153 9.74 -2.35 -20.10
C ARG A 153 9.59 -1.28 -21.18
N THR A 154 8.68 -0.31 -21.01
CA THR A 154 8.52 0.81 -21.96
C THR A 154 9.25 2.08 -21.55
N GLY A 155 9.87 2.12 -20.37
CA GLY A 155 10.42 3.34 -19.79
C GLY A 155 9.36 4.42 -19.53
N SER A 156 9.83 5.65 -19.25
CA SER A 156 8.94 6.79 -19.02
C SER A 156 8.30 7.28 -20.34
N GLY A 157 7.53 8.38 -20.26
CA GLY A 157 7.05 9.10 -21.45
C GLY A 157 8.13 9.93 -22.16
N GLN A 158 9.34 10.04 -21.59
CA GLN A 158 10.45 10.79 -22.17
C GLN A 158 11.27 9.91 -23.13
N LYS A 159 11.95 10.54 -24.10
CA LYS A 159 12.76 9.84 -25.11
C LYS A 159 13.97 9.16 -24.45
N ASN A 160 14.34 8.00 -24.96
CA ASN A 160 15.56 7.26 -24.62
C ASN A 160 15.70 6.75 -23.18
N THR A 161 14.69 6.92 -22.33
CA THR A 161 14.78 6.50 -20.92
C THR A 161 15.07 5.02 -20.74
N LEU A 162 14.45 4.16 -21.56
CA LEU A 162 14.71 2.72 -21.53
C LEU A 162 16.19 2.39 -21.83
N PHE A 163 16.83 3.13 -22.76
CA PHE A 163 18.24 2.95 -23.07
C PHE A 163 19.14 3.41 -21.91
N HIS A 164 18.82 4.54 -21.27
CA HIS A 164 19.61 5.01 -20.13
C HIS A 164 19.52 4.03 -18.96
N ILE A 165 18.32 3.53 -18.64
CA ILE A 165 18.13 2.51 -17.60
C ILE A 165 18.92 1.24 -17.92
N THR A 166 18.87 0.79 -19.17
CA THR A 166 19.64 -0.39 -19.62
C THR A 166 21.15 -0.16 -19.50
N ALA A 167 21.65 1.02 -19.86
CA ALA A 167 23.06 1.36 -19.72
C ALA A 167 23.51 1.28 -18.25
N ARG A 168 22.69 1.78 -17.31
CA ARG A 168 22.97 1.67 -15.87
C ARG A 168 23.01 0.24 -15.37
N LEU A 169 22.15 -0.63 -15.89
CA LEU A 169 22.17 -2.07 -15.56
C LEU A 169 23.45 -2.75 -16.08
N ILE A 170 23.90 -2.40 -17.29
CA ILE A 170 25.16 -2.92 -17.86
C ILE A 170 26.37 -2.45 -17.06
N GLU A 171 26.36 -1.21 -16.57
CA GLU A 171 27.39 -0.64 -15.70
C GLU A 171 27.44 -1.32 -14.32
N GLY A 172 26.42 -2.12 -13.97
CA GLY A 172 26.35 -2.84 -12.70
C GLY A 172 25.97 -1.97 -11.52
N LEU A 173 25.20 -0.90 -11.74
CA LEU A 173 24.66 -0.07 -10.65
C LEU A 173 23.89 -0.93 -9.65
N ASP A 174 24.09 -0.66 -8.37
CA ASP A 174 23.30 -1.33 -7.33
C ASP A 174 21.85 -0.80 -7.29
N ASN A 175 20.98 -1.47 -6.54
CA ASN A 175 19.56 -1.11 -6.53
C ASN A 175 19.23 0.20 -5.82
N GLU A 176 20.06 0.64 -4.89
CA GLU A 176 19.84 1.91 -4.20
C GLU A 176 20.20 3.09 -5.10
N GLU A 177 21.29 2.95 -5.86
CA GLU A 177 21.68 3.87 -6.93
C GLU A 177 20.65 3.85 -8.07
N MET A 178 20.19 2.65 -8.47
CA MET A 178 19.15 2.49 -9.49
C MET A 178 17.83 3.15 -9.07
N ARG A 179 17.41 3.01 -7.81
CA ARG A 179 16.22 3.67 -7.27
C ARG A 179 16.30 5.18 -7.40
N SER A 180 17.45 5.74 -7.02
CA SER A 180 17.70 7.19 -7.13
C SER A 180 17.72 7.65 -8.58
N PHE A 181 18.42 6.91 -9.45
CA PHE A 181 18.46 7.16 -10.88
C PHE A 181 17.08 7.12 -11.53
N LEU A 182 16.26 6.11 -11.24
CA LEU A 182 14.90 5.98 -11.81
C LEU A 182 14.01 7.15 -11.44
N LYS A 183 14.11 7.64 -10.19
CA LYS A 183 13.35 8.80 -9.73
C LYS A 183 13.70 10.05 -10.56
N ASP A 184 14.98 10.28 -10.81
CA ASP A 184 15.46 11.43 -11.59
C ASP A 184 15.14 11.27 -13.07
N GLU A 185 15.31 10.07 -13.62
CA GLU A 185 15.08 9.74 -15.04
C GLU A 185 13.60 9.83 -15.43
N TYR A 186 12.69 9.37 -14.56
CA TYR A 186 11.26 9.48 -14.79
C TYR A 186 10.74 10.90 -14.54
N GLY A 187 11.21 11.56 -13.47
CA GLY A 187 10.73 12.87 -13.07
C GLY A 187 9.23 12.87 -12.73
N THR A 188 8.50 13.89 -13.18
CA THR A 188 7.04 13.97 -13.03
C THR A 188 6.34 13.95 -14.38
N GLY A 189 5.40 13.04 -14.57
CA GLY A 189 4.69 12.91 -15.83
C GLY A 189 3.68 11.76 -15.86
N GLY A 190 3.20 11.44 -17.05
CA GLY A 190 2.27 10.33 -17.24
C GLY A 190 2.33 9.77 -18.65
N LYS A 191 1.81 8.56 -18.80
CA LYS A 191 1.79 7.82 -20.06
C LYS A 191 0.53 6.96 -20.13
N GLY A 192 -0.05 6.87 -21.32
CA GLY A 192 -1.22 6.04 -21.59
C GLY A 192 -0.82 4.79 -22.38
N PHE A 193 -1.56 3.70 -22.16
CA PHE A 193 -1.41 2.40 -22.78
C PHE A 193 -2.77 1.84 -23.18
N THR A 194 -2.76 0.93 -24.13
CA THR A 194 -3.88 0.03 -24.40
C THR A 194 -3.35 -1.39 -24.30
N ILE A 195 -3.71 -2.11 -23.23
CA ILE A 195 -3.27 -3.47 -22.95
C ILE A 195 -4.54 -4.34 -22.93
N ASP A 196 -4.59 -5.38 -23.77
CA ASP A 196 -5.76 -6.26 -23.93
C ASP A 196 -7.09 -5.53 -24.18
N GLY A 197 -7.03 -4.44 -24.97
CA GLY A 197 -8.19 -3.60 -25.27
C GLY A 197 -8.65 -2.71 -24.12
N GLN A 198 -8.00 -2.76 -22.96
CA GLN A 198 -8.25 -1.88 -21.83
C GLN A 198 -7.29 -0.69 -21.86
N LYS A 199 -7.84 0.52 -21.68
CA LYS A 199 -7.03 1.71 -21.46
C LYS A 199 -6.39 1.64 -20.07
N ILE A 200 -5.08 1.86 -20.02
CA ILE A 200 -4.32 1.99 -18.78
C ILE A 200 -3.55 3.29 -18.82
N SER A 201 -3.63 4.07 -17.76
CA SER A 201 -2.86 5.30 -17.58
C SER A 201 -1.93 5.14 -16.40
N ILE A 202 -0.73 5.72 -16.53
CA ILE A 202 0.20 5.87 -15.42
C ILE A 202 0.47 7.34 -15.15
N TRP A 203 0.74 7.63 -13.89
CA TRP A 203 1.24 8.92 -13.42
C TRP A 203 2.41 8.68 -12.47
N TYR A 204 3.56 9.25 -12.76
CA TYR A 204 4.76 9.10 -11.96
C TYR A 204 5.24 10.45 -11.44
N ASP A 205 5.76 10.45 -10.22
CA ASP A 205 6.36 11.60 -9.54
C ASP A 205 7.34 11.12 -8.45
N ASN A 206 7.73 12.00 -7.54
CA ASN A 206 8.69 11.70 -6.48
C ASN A 206 8.32 10.49 -5.60
N ASP A 207 7.05 10.11 -5.52
CA ASP A 207 6.58 9.02 -4.67
C ASP A 207 6.66 7.64 -5.37
N GLY A 208 6.62 7.61 -6.71
CA GLY A 208 6.62 6.38 -7.50
C GLY A 208 5.66 6.45 -8.69
N ILE A 209 5.23 5.27 -9.18
CA ILE A 209 4.39 5.11 -10.37
C ILE A 209 2.98 4.67 -9.95
N ARG A 210 2.01 5.55 -10.18
CA ARG A 210 0.58 5.28 -10.00
C ARG A 210 0.02 4.71 -11.29
N ILE A 211 -0.73 3.61 -11.20
CA ILE A 211 -1.30 2.90 -12.35
C ILE A 211 -2.81 2.83 -12.18
N ARG A 212 -3.56 3.09 -13.25
CA ARG A 212 -5.02 3.09 -13.24
C ARG A 212 -5.58 2.60 -14.58
N ARG A 213 -6.66 1.82 -14.54
CA ARG A 213 -7.50 1.58 -15.70
C ARG A 213 -8.31 2.83 -16.04
N GLY A 214 -8.37 3.19 -17.31
CA GLY A 214 -9.02 4.39 -17.82
C GLY A 214 -8.04 5.54 -18.13
N ASP A 215 -8.59 6.75 -18.23
CA ASP A 215 -7.92 7.88 -18.90
C ASP A 215 -6.98 8.72 -18.00
N SER A 216 -6.89 8.44 -16.69
CA SER A 216 -5.98 9.17 -15.81
C SER A 216 -5.64 8.43 -14.53
N ALA A 217 -4.37 8.49 -14.10
CA ALA A 217 -3.88 7.98 -12.83
C ALA A 217 -3.40 9.08 -11.85
N ARG A 218 -3.56 10.37 -12.21
CA ARG A 218 -2.97 11.49 -11.46
C ARG A 218 -3.64 11.76 -10.11
N ARG A 219 -4.96 11.56 -10.03
CA ARG A 219 -5.76 11.85 -8.82
C ARG A 219 -6.16 10.59 -8.05
N ASN A 220 -6.40 9.50 -8.77
CA ASN A 220 -6.79 8.19 -8.24
C ASN A 220 -5.95 7.12 -8.93
N PHE A 221 -5.68 6.01 -8.24
CA PHE A 221 -4.91 4.90 -8.78
C PHE A 221 -5.42 3.56 -8.24
N ASP A 222 -5.26 2.52 -9.05
CA ASP A 222 -5.63 1.15 -8.71
C ASP A 222 -4.43 0.40 -8.11
N ARG A 223 -3.20 0.78 -8.52
CA ARG A 223 -1.94 0.27 -7.97
C ARG A 223 -0.87 1.37 -7.89
N MET A 224 -0.05 1.30 -6.85
CA MET A 224 1.14 2.14 -6.68
C MET A 224 2.37 1.24 -6.70
N VAL A 225 3.37 1.60 -7.50
CA VAL A 225 4.68 0.94 -7.56
C VAL A 225 5.70 1.94 -7.02
N THR A 226 6.39 1.60 -5.93
CA THR A 226 7.43 2.46 -5.37
C THR A 226 8.67 2.45 -6.27
N TRP A 227 9.54 3.47 -6.14
CA TRP A 227 10.81 3.46 -6.88
C TRP A 227 11.71 2.29 -6.51
N GLU A 228 11.62 1.81 -5.27
CA GLU A 228 12.32 0.60 -4.81
C GLU A 228 11.75 -0.66 -5.49
N GLU A 229 10.43 -0.82 -5.53
CA GLU A 229 9.78 -1.94 -6.24
C GLU A 229 10.14 -1.91 -7.73
N ALA A 230 10.12 -0.74 -8.36
CA ALA A 230 10.50 -0.57 -9.76
C ALA A 230 11.96 -0.98 -10.00
N ALA A 231 12.90 -0.54 -9.14
CA ALA A 231 14.32 -0.91 -9.24
C ALA A 231 14.52 -2.43 -9.12
N ASN A 232 13.88 -3.06 -8.12
CA ASN A 232 13.93 -4.52 -7.94
C ASN A 232 13.39 -5.25 -9.18
N ARG A 233 12.17 -4.93 -9.62
CA ARG A 233 11.55 -5.56 -10.79
C ARG A 233 12.36 -5.40 -12.07
N ILE A 234 12.92 -4.21 -12.30
CA ILE A 234 13.73 -3.93 -13.49
C ILE A 234 15.01 -4.78 -13.47
N ARG A 235 15.67 -4.88 -12.31
CA ARG A 235 16.86 -5.72 -12.17
C ARG A 235 16.54 -7.19 -12.37
N ASP A 236 15.50 -7.69 -11.70
CA ASP A 236 15.08 -9.09 -11.82
C ASP A 236 14.75 -9.43 -13.29
N MET A 237 13.97 -8.59 -13.97
CA MET A 237 13.69 -8.76 -15.40
C MET A 237 14.96 -8.70 -16.27
N TYR A 238 15.94 -7.88 -15.92
CA TYR A 238 17.19 -7.77 -16.69
C TYR A 238 18.07 -9.01 -16.52
N GLU A 239 18.23 -9.50 -15.29
CA GLU A 239 18.95 -10.74 -14.98
C GLU A 239 18.31 -11.96 -15.66
N ASP A 240 16.97 -11.97 -15.74
CA ASP A 240 16.20 -13.01 -16.43
C ASP A 240 16.19 -12.87 -17.97
N GLY A 241 16.80 -11.81 -18.53
CA GLY A 241 16.80 -11.52 -19.96
C GLY A 241 15.43 -11.08 -20.53
N ASN A 242 14.51 -10.69 -19.64
CA ASN A 242 13.13 -10.32 -19.92
C ASN A 242 12.85 -8.82 -19.71
N TYR A 243 13.86 -7.94 -19.77
CA TYR A 243 13.66 -6.50 -19.62
C TYR A 243 13.67 -5.76 -20.96
N VAL A 244 14.72 -5.95 -21.76
CA VAL A 244 14.83 -5.43 -23.13
C VAL A 244 15.01 -6.60 -24.09
N ASP A 245 14.47 -6.48 -25.31
CA ASP A 245 14.64 -7.51 -26.32
C ASP A 245 16.15 -7.73 -26.60
N ASN A 246 16.58 -8.98 -26.72
CA ASN A 246 18.01 -9.37 -26.77
C ASN A 246 18.83 -8.70 -27.89
N LEU A 247 18.17 -8.01 -28.83
CA LEU A 247 18.80 -7.17 -29.85
C LEU A 247 19.45 -5.88 -29.30
N ILE A 248 19.02 -5.37 -28.13
CA ILE A 248 19.62 -4.21 -27.45
C ILE A 248 20.69 -4.65 -26.44
N SER A 249 20.62 -5.92 -25.98
CA SER A 249 21.51 -6.51 -24.97
C SER A 249 22.86 -6.99 -25.54
N MET A 250 23.04 -7.08 -26.86
CA MET A 250 24.36 -7.40 -27.40
C MET A 250 25.35 -6.26 -27.09
N PRO A 251 26.38 -6.47 -26.24
CA PRO A 251 27.51 -5.58 -26.26
C PRO A 251 28.08 -5.64 -27.69
N PHE A 252 28.42 -4.50 -28.26
CA PHE A 252 29.35 -4.45 -29.38
C PHE A 252 30.60 -5.24 -28.97
N ARG A 253 30.64 -6.52 -29.31
CA ARG A 253 31.86 -7.32 -29.22
C ARG A 253 32.73 -6.79 -30.35
N VAL A 254 33.56 -5.80 -30.03
CA VAL A 254 34.70 -5.44 -30.89
C VAL A 254 35.45 -6.75 -31.14
N PRO A 255 35.53 -7.24 -32.39
CA PRO A 255 36.36 -8.41 -32.65
C PRO A 255 37.78 -8.03 -32.25
N ALA A 256 38.38 -8.82 -31.37
CA ALA A 256 39.79 -8.69 -31.05
C ALA A 256 40.56 -8.82 -32.37
N VAL A 257 41.08 -7.70 -32.86
CA VAL A 257 42.06 -7.71 -33.94
C VAL A 257 43.32 -8.29 -33.31
N GLU A 258 43.61 -9.55 -33.59
CA GLU A 258 44.94 -10.10 -33.36
C GLU A 258 45.93 -9.22 -34.11
N VAL A 259 46.71 -8.43 -33.37
CA VAL A 259 47.87 -7.74 -33.92
C VAL A 259 48.99 -8.77 -33.98
N PRO A 260 49.45 -9.21 -35.17
CA PRO A 260 50.56 -10.14 -35.23
C PRO A 260 51.82 -9.42 -34.74
N TYR A 261 52.38 -9.90 -33.64
CA TYR A 261 53.73 -9.54 -33.21
C TYR A 261 54.72 -9.87 -34.32
N ARG A 262 55.22 -8.86 -35.04
CA ARG A 262 56.46 -8.98 -35.81
C ARG A 262 57.63 -8.84 -34.84
N HIS A 263 58.29 -9.95 -34.54
CA HIS A 263 59.67 -9.91 -34.06
C HIS A 263 60.58 -9.57 -35.24
N ARG A 264 61.27 -8.44 -35.15
CA ARG A 264 62.64 -8.23 -35.61
C ARG A 264 63.31 -7.17 -34.77
#